data_AF-M4VBE5-F1
#
_entry.id   AF-M4VBE5-F1
#
_cell.length_a   1.000
_cell.length_b   1.000
_cell.length_c   1.000
_cell.angle_alpha   90.00
_cell.angle_beta   90.00
_cell.angle_gamma   90.00
#
_symmetry.space_group_name_H-M   'P 1'
#
loop_
_entity.id
_entity.type
_entity.pdbx_description
1 polymer ?
#
loop_
_entity_poly.entity_id
_entity_poly.type
_entity_poly.pdbx_seq_one_letter_code
_entity_poly.pdbx_strand_id
1 'polypeptide(L)'
;MENISPSLLLLWDVKRSLAKGHSVAQGVRQFLLRDDVGSKDSDFIVCVEQWWVSQNNPSFLFNKTSLSLHRQYLLELLEAGLRGQSISAALNNLESELILSCEGEMQERLMRLPLLSLLPLLFLIFPSLMIVLISPLLEAFTI
;
A
#
# COMPACT_ATOMS: atom_id res chain seq x y z
N MET A 1 -5.08 14.67 4.35
CA MET A 1 -4.09 13.70 4.87
C MET A 1 -3.88 12.66 3.79
N GLU A 2 -2.63 12.24 3.60
CA GLU A 2 -2.10 11.54 2.43
C GLU A 2 -2.85 10.24 2.08
N ASN A 3 -2.73 9.80 0.81
CA ASN A 3 -3.35 8.60 0.20
C ASN A 3 -3.00 7.27 0.93
N ILE A 4 -3.43 7.12 2.18
CA ILE A 4 -3.25 5.89 2.95
C ILE A 4 -4.23 4.84 2.42
N SER A 5 -3.73 3.64 2.17
CA SER A 5 -4.53 2.53 1.65
C SER A 5 -5.73 2.25 2.56
N PRO A 6 -6.95 2.06 2.01
CA PRO A 6 -8.17 1.88 2.81
C PRO A 6 -8.14 0.62 3.70
N SER A 7 -7.36 -0.41 3.31
CA SER A 7 -7.12 -1.59 4.17
C SER A 7 -6.32 -1.28 5.43
N LEU A 8 -5.37 -0.33 5.35
CA LEU A 8 -4.59 0.09 6.52
C LEU A 8 -5.45 0.95 7.46
N LEU A 9 -6.31 1.81 6.90
CA LEU A 9 -7.26 2.59 7.69
C LEU A 9 -8.20 1.68 8.49
N LEU A 10 -8.78 0.66 7.85
CA LEU A 10 -9.61 -0.32 8.54
C LEU A 10 -8.84 -1.05 9.65
N LEU A 11 -7.63 -1.49 9.36
CA LEU A 11 -6.78 -2.17 10.34
C LEU A 11 -6.49 -1.27 11.54
N TRP A 12 -6.16 0.00 11.33
CA TRP A 12 -5.91 0.97 12.39
C TRP A 12 -7.15 1.27 13.23
N ASP A 13 -8.31 1.47 12.61
CA ASP A 13 -9.54 1.77 13.34
C ASP A 13 -9.96 0.57 14.22
N VAL A 14 -9.82 -0.66 13.71
CA VAL A 14 -10.06 -1.87 14.49
C VAL A 14 -9.04 -2.02 15.63
N LYS A 15 -7.75 -1.86 15.37
CA LYS A 15 -6.72 -1.91 16.41
C LYS A 15 -6.97 -0.88 17.50
N ARG A 16 -7.33 0.35 17.12
CA ARG A 16 -7.64 1.44 18.05
C ARG A 16 -8.88 1.12 18.88
N SER A 17 -9.90 0.50 18.29
CA SER A 17 -11.08 0.00 19.00
C SER A 17 -10.68 -1.05 20.05
N LEU A 18 -9.90 -2.05 19.64
CA LEU A 18 -9.43 -3.12 20.53
C LEU A 18 -8.56 -2.58 21.67
N ALA A 19 -7.67 -1.63 21.40
CA ALA A 19 -6.81 -1.00 22.42
C ALA A 19 -7.62 -0.25 23.49
N LYS A 20 -8.82 0.23 23.15
CA LYS A 20 -9.76 0.88 24.09
C LYS A 20 -10.65 -0.13 24.83
N GLY A 21 -10.49 -1.43 24.58
CA GLY A 21 -11.35 -2.49 25.13
C GLY A 21 -12.70 -2.62 24.42
N HIS A 22 -12.87 -1.99 23.25
CA HIS A 22 -14.08 -2.12 22.44
C HIS A 22 -14.01 -3.35 21.52
N SER A 23 -15.16 -3.76 20.98
CA SER A 23 -15.24 -4.90 20.08
C SER A 23 -14.72 -4.57 18.67
N VAL A 24 -14.40 -5.62 17.92
CA VAL A 24 -14.04 -5.53 16.49
C VAL A 24 -15.17 -4.89 15.69
N ALA A 25 -16.42 -5.26 15.99
CA ALA A 25 -17.62 -4.70 15.39
C ALA A 25 -17.68 -3.17 15.50
N GLN A 26 -17.31 -2.62 16.66
CA GLN A 26 -17.28 -1.18 16.86
C GLN A 26 -16.20 -0.51 16.00
N GLY A 27 -15.04 -1.15 15.84
CA GLY A 27 -13.97 -0.65 14.98
C GLY A 27 -14.35 -0.62 13.50
N VAL A 28 -14.95 -1.70 13.00
CA VAL A 28 -15.47 -1.77 11.62
C VAL A 28 -16.55 -0.71 11.40
N ARG A 29 -17.46 -0.53 12.36
CA ARG A 29 -18.51 0.49 12.25
C ARG A 29 -17.93 1.91 12.23
N GLN A 30 -16.90 2.18 13.03
CA GLN A 30 -16.21 3.48 13.01
C GLN A 30 -15.55 3.74 11.65
N PHE A 31 -14.95 2.73 11.05
CA PHE A 31 -14.38 2.82 9.70
C PHE A 31 -15.45 3.15 8.65
N LEU A 32 -16.60 2.45 8.67
CA LEU A 32 -17.69 2.67 7.71
C LEU A 32 -18.41 4.02 7.88
N LEU A 33 -18.45 4.57 9.09
CA LEU A 33 -19.08 5.86 9.39
C LEU A 33 -18.17 7.07 9.10
N ARG A 34 -16.92 6.83 8.68
CA ARG A 34 -15.95 7.89 8.50
C ARG A 34 -16.17 8.60 7.17
N ASP A 35 -16.67 9.83 7.22
CA ASP A 35 -16.92 10.68 6.05
C ASP A 35 -15.64 11.08 5.29
N ASP A 36 -14.49 11.07 5.97
CA ASP A 36 -13.17 11.43 5.45
C ASP A 36 -12.48 10.35 4.61
N VAL A 37 -13.10 9.18 4.43
CA VAL A 37 -12.56 8.17 3.50
C VAL A 37 -12.86 8.66 2.08
N GLY A 38 -12.01 9.57 1.62
CA GLY A 38 -12.03 10.18 0.30
C GLY A 38 -12.22 9.10 -0.75
N SER A 39 -13.35 9.20 -1.44
CA SER A 39 -13.91 8.23 -2.38
C SER A 39 -14.61 7.02 -1.72
N LYS A 40 -15.93 7.16 -1.56
CA LYS A 40 -16.91 6.05 -1.62
C LYS A 40 -16.72 5.12 -2.85
N ASP A 41 -15.85 5.48 -3.78
CA ASP A 41 -15.44 4.73 -4.98
C ASP A 41 -14.30 3.72 -4.77
N SER A 42 -13.72 3.55 -3.58
CA SER A 42 -12.74 2.47 -3.42
C SER A 42 -13.45 1.12 -3.38
N ASP A 43 -13.18 0.26 -4.36
CA ASP A 43 -13.75 -1.11 -4.48
C ASP A 43 -13.69 -1.89 -3.15
N PHE A 44 -12.67 -1.61 -2.35
CA PHE A 44 -12.49 -2.24 -1.05
C PHE A 44 -13.54 -1.84 -0.01
N ILE A 45 -13.95 -0.57 0.06
CA ILE A 45 -14.98 -0.13 1.03
C ILE A 45 -16.30 -0.81 0.73
N VAL A 46 -16.69 -0.85 -0.56
CA VAL A 46 -17.90 -1.56 -1.01
C VAL A 46 -17.83 -3.03 -0.62
N CYS A 47 -16.65 -3.67 -0.78
CA CYS A 47 -16.44 -5.04 -0.34
C CYS A 47 -16.58 -5.20 1.18
N VAL A 48 -16.05 -4.27 1.98
CA VAL A 48 -16.17 -4.29 3.45
C VAL A 48 -17.62 -4.10 3.88
N GLU A 49 -18.38 -3.23 3.22
CA GLU A 49 -19.82 -3.05 3.47
C GLU A 49 -20.60 -4.33 3.16
N GLN A 50 -20.38 -4.93 1.99
CA GLN A 50 -21.01 -6.19 1.59
C GLN A 50 -20.65 -7.33 2.55
N TRP A 51 -19.38 -7.42 2.94
CA TRP A 51 -18.92 -8.38 3.94
C TRP A 51 -19.60 -8.12 5.29
N TRP A 52 -19.70 -6.87 5.75
CA TRP A 52 -20.36 -6.52 7.01
C TRP A 52 -21.85 -6.91 7.01
N VAL A 53 -22.54 -6.71 5.89
CA VAL A 53 -23.93 -7.18 5.72
C VAL A 53 -24.01 -8.70 5.77
N SER A 54 -23.05 -9.43 5.16
CA SER A 54 -23.01 -10.90 5.20
C SER A 54 -22.87 -11.47 6.61
N GLN A 55 -22.18 -10.76 7.50
CA GLN A 55 -22.06 -11.18 8.91
C GLN A 55 -23.40 -11.11 9.67
N ASN A 56 -24.28 -10.21 9.24
CA ASN A 56 -25.60 -10.02 9.86
C ASN A 56 -26.71 -10.81 9.14
N ASN A 57 -26.52 -11.17 7.86
CA ASN A 57 -27.49 -11.87 7.04
C ASN A 57 -26.87 -13.13 6.39
N PRO A 58 -27.14 -14.34 6.92
CA PRO A 58 -26.52 -15.58 6.42
C PRO A 58 -26.91 -15.93 4.98
N SER A 59 -27.98 -15.34 4.45
CA SER A 59 -28.43 -15.53 3.06
C SER A 59 -27.57 -14.77 2.03
N PHE A 60 -26.73 -13.84 2.46
CA PHE A 60 -25.89 -13.04 1.57
C PHE A 60 -24.50 -13.65 1.45
N LEU A 61 -24.19 -14.22 0.28
CA LEU A 61 -22.87 -14.79 0.00
C LEU A 61 -21.90 -13.71 -0.45
N PHE A 62 -20.90 -13.42 0.38
CA PHE A 62 -19.81 -12.52 0.04
C PHE A 62 -18.73 -13.27 -0.76
N ASN A 63 -18.46 -12.83 -1.99
CA ASN A 63 -17.40 -13.42 -2.81
C ASN A 63 -16.05 -12.75 -2.53
N LYS A 64 -15.16 -13.47 -1.83
CA LYS A 64 -13.81 -13.02 -1.47
C LYS A 64 -12.83 -12.97 -2.66
N THR A 65 -13.12 -13.63 -3.78
CA THR A 65 -12.14 -13.89 -4.85
C THR A 65 -11.65 -12.66 -5.63
N SER A 66 -12.39 -11.55 -5.61
CA SER A 66 -11.97 -10.30 -6.28
C SER A 66 -10.94 -9.49 -5.51
N LEU A 67 -10.67 -9.85 -4.25
CA LEU A 67 -9.77 -9.11 -3.36
C LEU A 67 -8.34 -9.62 -3.45
N SER A 68 -7.37 -8.73 -3.21
CA SER A 68 -5.97 -9.14 -3.01
C SER A 68 -5.83 -10.03 -1.76
N LEU A 69 -4.81 -10.90 -1.74
CA LEU A 69 -4.59 -11.85 -0.65
C LEU A 69 -4.55 -11.18 0.73
N HIS A 70 -3.85 -10.06 0.88
CA HIS A 70 -3.79 -9.32 2.15
C HIS A 70 -5.17 -8.79 2.59
N ARG A 71 -6.02 -8.37 1.65
CA ARG A 71 -7.37 -7.89 1.95
C ARG A 71 -8.29 -9.05 2.36
N GLN A 72 -8.16 -10.21 1.72
CA GLN A 72 -8.89 -11.42 2.09
C GLN A 72 -8.52 -11.86 3.51
N TYR A 73 -7.23 -11.94 3.79
CA TYR A 73 -6.71 -12.32 5.11
C TYR A 73 -7.14 -11.33 6.21
N LEU A 74 -7.13 -10.03 5.92
CA LEU A 74 -7.67 -9.03 6.86
C LEU A 74 -9.13 -9.31 7.21
N LEU A 75 -10.00 -9.56 6.22
CA LEU A 75 -11.42 -9.86 6.47
C LEU A 75 -11.60 -11.15 7.26
N GLU A 76 -10.77 -12.17 7.01
CA GLU A 76 -10.79 -13.43 7.78
C GLU A 76 -10.38 -13.24 9.23
N LEU A 77 -9.35 -12.42 9.49
CA LEU A 77 -8.98 -12.05 10.85
C LEU A 77 -10.11 -11.29 11.54
N LEU A 78 -10.74 -10.34 10.86
CA LEU A 78 -11.87 -9.61 11.44
C LEU A 78 -13.05 -10.54 11.74
N GLU A 79 -13.33 -11.50 10.85
CA GLU A 79 -14.36 -12.52 11.06
C GLU A 79 -14.06 -13.40 12.29
N ALA A 80 -12.81 -13.84 12.45
CA ALA A 80 -12.36 -14.55 13.65
C ALA A 80 -12.54 -13.70 14.92
N GLY A 81 -12.22 -12.41 14.85
CA GLY A 81 -12.38 -11.47 15.97
C GLY A 81 -13.84 -11.21 16.33
N LEU A 82 -14.74 -11.17 15.34
CA LEU A 82 -16.19 -11.08 15.58
C LEU A 82 -16.74 -12.33 16.27
N ARG A 83 -16.14 -13.50 16.04
CA ARG A 83 -16.44 -14.75 16.74
C ARG A 83 -15.83 -14.84 18.14
N GLY A 84 -15.18 -13.77 18.61
CA GLY A 84 -14.60 -13.69 19.96
C GLY A 84 -13.17 -14.22 20.07
N GLN A 85 -12.49 -14.52 18.96
CA GLN A 85 -11.09 -14.92 19.01
C GLN A 85 -10.16 -13.72 19.25
N SER A 86 -9.04 -13.95 19.92
CA SER A 86 -8.01 -12.92 20.09
C SER A 86 -7.25 -12.72 18.78
N ILE A 87 -7.42 -11.56 18.15
CA ILE A 87 -6.80 -11.24 16.85
C ILE A 87 -5.75 -10.14 16.93
N SER A 88 -5.48 -9.58 18.11
CA SER A 88 -4.58 -8.43 18.28
C SER A 88 -3.16 -8.72 17.79
N ALA A 89 -2.59 -9.88 18.13
CA ALA A 89 -1.27 -10.29 17.68
C ALA A 89 -1.22 -10.50 16.16
N ALA A 90 -2.25 -11.14 15.59
CA ALA A 90 -2.34 -11.38 14.16
C ALA A 90 -2.47 -10.08 13.36
N LEU A 91 -3.22 -9.10 13.87
CA LEU A 91 -3.32 -7.77 13.27
C LEU A 91 -1.99 -7.02 13.30
N ASN A 92 -1.21 -7.14 14.38
CA ASN A 92 0.13 -6.55 14.46
C ASN A 92 1.07 -7.18 13.43
N ASN A 93 1.05 -8.51 13.30
CA ASN A 93 1.89 -9.20 12.32
C ASN A 93 1.53 -8.79 10.89
N LEU A 94 0.24 -8.72 10.57
CA LEU A 94 -0.22 -8.28 9.24
C LEU A 94 0.23 -6.84 8.92
N GLU A 95 0.17 -5.94 9.90
CA GLU A 95 0.67 -4.58 9.72
C GLU A 95 2.18 -4.56 9.47
N SER A 96 2.96 -5.30 10.27
CA SER A 96 4.41 -5.41 10.07
C SER A 96 4.76 -5.98 8.70
N GLU A 97 4.06 -7.01 8.23
CA GLU A 97 4.24 -7.57 6.89
C GLU A 97 3.93 -6.57 5.79
N LEU A 98 2.85 -5.80 5.92
CA LEU A 98 2.49 -4.77 4.95
C LEU A 98 3.52 -3.63 4.90
N ILE A 99 4.03 -3.21 6.06
CA ILE A 99 5.08 -2.19 6.15
C ILE A 99 6.38 -2.71 5.52
N LEU A 100 6.80 -3.93 5.87
CA LEU A 100 8.01 -4.55 5.33
C LEU A 100 7.92 -4.75 3.80
N SER A 101 6.75 -5.15 3.29
CA SER A 101 6.51 -5.26 1.85
C SER A 101 6.64 -3.90 1.16
N CYS A 102 6.07 -2.85 1.77
CA CYS A 102 6.17 -1.48 1.24
C CYS A 102 7.61 -0.97 1.23
N GLU A 103 8.36 -1.19 2.32
CA GLU A 103 9.78 -0.84 2.42
C GLU A 103 10.62 -1.57 1.37
N GLY A 104 10.35 -2.87 1.15
CA GLY A 104 11.00 -3.65 0.10
C GLY A 104 10.76 -3.08 -1.29
N GLU A 105 9.51 -2.75 -1.62
CA GLU A 105 9.16 -2.12 -2.90
C GLU A 105 9.83 -0.75 -3.07
N MET A 106 9.86 0.07 -2.01
CA MET A 106 10.55 1.36 -2.01
C MET A 106 12.05 1.17 -2.25
N GLN A 107 12.68 0.22 -1.58
CA GLN A 107 14.10 -0.07 -1.75
C GLN A 107 14.42 -0.50 -3.18
N GLU A 108 13.60 -1.35 -3.80
CA GLU A 108 13.76 -1.77 -5.20
C GLU A 108 13.64 -0.58 -6.17
N ARG A 109 12.67 0.31 -5.93
CA ARG A 109 12.49 1.54 -6.72
C ARG A 109 13.66 2.50 -6.55
N LEU A 110 14.14 2.68 -5.32
CA LEU A 110 15.32 3.50 -4.98
C LEU A 110 16.58 2.96 -5.63
N MET A 111 16.77 1.64 -5.71
CA MET A 111 17.91 1.03 -6.40
C MET A 111 17.91 1.32 -7.91
N ARG A 112 16.75 1.53 -8.54
CA ARG A 112 16.63 1.83 -9.99
C ARG A 112 16.85 3.30 -10.33
N LEU A 113 16.64 4.20 -9.37
CA LEU A 113 16.76 5.66 -9.55
C LEU A 113 18.16 6.14 -9.99
N PRO A 114 19.27 5.68 -9.37
CA PRO A 114 20.62 6.06 -9.78
C PRO A 114 20.89 5.73 -11.24
N LEU A 115 20.48 4.56 -11.70
CA LEU A 115 20.70 4.10 -13.07
C LEU A 115 19.88 4.92 -14.08
N LEU A 116 18.64 5.26 -13.72
CA LEU A 116 17.82 6.20 -14.51
C LEU A 116 18.44 7.61 -14.57
N SER A 117 19.07 8.08 -13.50
CA SER A 117 19.71 9.39 -13.44
C SER A 117 21.07 9.45 -14.19
N LEU A 118 21.75 8.31 -14.29
CA LEU A 118 23.04 8.19 -14.97
C LEU A 118 22.93 8.30 -16.49
N LEU A 119 21.81 7.84 -17.06
CA LEU A 119 21.58 7.86 -18.51
C LEU A 119 21.53 9.27 -19.12
N PRO A 120 20.75 10.25 -18.59
CA PRO A 120 20.79 11.62 -19.09
C PRO A 120 22.13 12.31 -18.81
N LEU A 121 22.79 11.99 -17.68
CA LEU A 121 24.11 12.52 -17.35
C LEU A 121 25.16 12.06 -18.37
N LEU A 122 25.15 10.77 -18.74
CA LEU A 122 26.04 10.19 -19.73
C LEU A 122 25.86 10.83 -21.12
N PHE A 123 24.60 11.09 -21.50
CA PHE A 123 24.28 11.77 -22.76
C PHE A 123 24.85 13.19 -22.81
N LEU A 124 25.06 13.84 -21.66
CA LEU A 124 25.62 15.19 -21.59
C LEU A 124 27.16 15.18 -21.48
N ILE A 125 27.71 14.21 -20.74
CA ILE A 125 29.17 14.05 -20.55
C ILE A 125 29.85 13.56 -21.83
N PHE A 126 29.26 12.59 -22.54
CA PHE A 126 29.85 11.99 -23.73
C PHE A 126 30.16 13.01 -24.85
N PRO A 127 29.22 13.87 -25.29
CA PRO A 127 29.51 14.88 -26.31
C PRO A 127 30.51 15.93 -25.82
N SER A 128 30.48 16.29 -24.53
CA SER A 128 31.48 17.21 -23.96
C SER A 128 32.89 16.64 -24.05
N LEU A 129 33.07 15.37 -23.71
CA LEU A 129 34.35 14.66 -23.87
C LEU A 129 34.78 14.60 -25.34
N MET A 130 33.88 14.31 -26.27
CA MET A 130 34.19 14.30 -27.70
C MET A 130 34.68 15.66 -28.20
N ILE A 131 34.05 16.76 -27.77
CA ILE A 131 34.49 18.12 -28.12
C ILE A 131 35.90 18.38 -27.59
N VAL A 132 36.16 18.06 -26.33
CA VAL A 132 37.48 18.25 -25.71
C VAL A 132 38.57 17.44 -26.41
N LEU A 133 38.25 16.23 -26.86
CA LEU A 133 39.22 15.31 -27.48
C LEU A 133 39.46 15.65 -28.97
N ILE A 134 38.43 16.13 -29.68
CA ILE A 134 38.51 16.52 -31.10
C ILE A 134 39.13 17.91 -31.28
N SER A 135 38.92 18.84 -30.33
CA SER A 135 39.47 20.20 -30.41
C SER A 135 40.98 20.26 -30.71
N PRO A 136 41.87 19.57 -29.97
CA PRO A 136 43.31 19.61 -30.25
C PRO A 136 43.69 18.87 -31.54
N LEU A 137 42.92 17.85 -31.95
CA LEU A 137 43.16 17.17 -33.23
C LEU A 137 42.87 18.10 -34.40
N LEU A 138 41.79 18.88 -34.34
CA LEU A 138 41.47 19.86 -35.38
C LEU A 138 42.56 20.92 -35.52
N GLU A 139 43.09 21.42 -34.40
CA GLU A 139 44.21 22.37 -34.38
C GLU A 139 45.48 21.77 -35.02
N ALA A 140 45.76 20.49 -34.79
CA ALA A 140 46.92 19.81 -35.35
C ALA A 140 46.81 19.55 -36.88
N PHE A 141 45.60 19.44 -37.42
CA PHE A 141 45.36 19.23 -38.87
C PHE A 141 45.14 20.53 -39.66
N THR A 142 45.01 21.68 -38.99
CA THR A 142 44.79 23.00 -39.63
C THR A 142 46.03 23.89 -39.70
N ILE A 143 47.21 23.32 -39.44
CA ILE A 143 48.55 23.86 -39.73
C ILE A 143 49.12 23.13 -40.95
#